data_AF-A0A6L7CNA9-F1
#
_entry.id   AF-A0A6L7CNA9-F1
#
_cell.length_a   1.000
_cell.length_b   1.000
_cell.length_c   1.000
_cell.angle_alpha   90.00
_cell.angle_beta   90.00
_cell.angle_gamma   90.00
#
_symmetry.space_group_name_H-M   'P 1'
#
loop_
_entity.id
_entity.type
_entity.pdbx_description
1 polymer ?
#
loop_
_entity_poly.entity_id
_entity_poly.type
_entity_poly.pdbx_seq_one_letter_code
_entity_poly.pdbx_strand_id
1 'polypeptide(L)'
;QACRLPYTLKDDQGRVVSYEKHLLSMKDNDQTANLGALIDAGVRSFKIEGRYKDMSYVKNITAHYRQMLDAIIEERGDLARASSGRTEHFFVPSTEKTFHRGSTDYFVNARKGDIGAFDSPKFIGLPVGEVLKVAKDHLDVAVTEPLANGDGLNVLIKREVVGFRANTVEKTG
;
A
#
# COMPACT_ATOMS: atom_id res chain seq x y z
N GLN A 1 -4.41 -18.91 -6.57
CA GLN A 1 -4.24 -17.43 -6.66
C GLN A 1 -3.67 -17.08 -8.03
N ALA A 2 -4.51 -17.04 -9.08
CA ALA A 2 -4.04 -16.76 -10.45
C ALA A 2 -3.44 -15.35 -10.61
N CYS A 3 -3.91 -14.36 -9.83
CA CYS A 3 -3.42 -12.99 -9.83
C CYS A 3 -1.97 -12.80 -9.37
N ARG A 4 -1.32 -13.85 -8.84
CA ARG A 4 0.06 -13.80 -8.34
C ARG A 4 1.05 -14.58 -9.21
N LEU A 5 0.58 -15.21 -10.28
CA LEU A 5 1.46 -15.95 -11.19
C LEU A 5 2.02 -15.01 -12.27
N PRO A 6 3.26 -15.24 -12.74
CA PRO A 6 3.78 -14.56 -13.91
C PRO A 6 3.13 -15.15 -15.18
N TYR A 7 2.84 -14.28 -16.15
CA TYR A 7 2.25 -14.65 -17.43
C TYR A 7 3.02 -14.00 -18.57
N THR A 8 3.08 -14.70 -19.70
CA THR A 8 3.56 -14.17 -20.98
C THR A 8 2.36 -13.94 -21.90
N LEU A 9 2.05 -12.67 -22.18
CA LEU A 9 1.00 -12.26 -23.11
C LEU A 9 1.51 -12.34 -24.53
N LYS A 10 0.74 -13.00 -25.40
CA LYS A 10 0.96 -13.05 -26.83
C LYS A 10 -0.20 -12.40 -27.56
N ASP A 11 0.07 -11.77 -28.69
CA ASP A 11 -0.97 -11.30 -29.60
C ASP A 11 -1.54 -12.43 -30.47
N ASP A 12 -2.46 -12.08 -31.37
CA ASP A 12 -3.09 -13.00 -32.32
C ASP A 12 -2.12 -13.64 -33.31
N GLN A 13 -0.96 -13.02 -33.54
CA GLN A 13 0.14 -13.54 -34.36
C GLN A 13 1.16 -14.36 -33.56
N GLY A 14 0.94 -14.54 -32.26
CA GLY A 14 1.83 -15.30 -31.37
C GLY A 14 3.09 -14.53 -30.92
N ARG A 15 3.19 -13.24 -31.21
CA ARG A 15 4.32 -12.38 -30.80
C ARG A 15 4.16 -12.02 -29.33
N VAL A 16 5.27 -11.97 -28.59
CA VAL A 16 5.27 -11.65 -27.16
C VAL A 16 5.06 -10.15 -26.97
N VAL A 17 3.94 -9.78 -26.32
CA VAL A 17 3.58 -8.41 -25.96
C VAL A 17 4.12 -8.07 -24.56
N SER A 18 4.08 -9.05 -23.65
CA SER A 18 4.61 -8.91 -22.30
C SER A 18 5.13 -10.26 -21.82
N TYR A 19 6.32 -10.29 -21.22
CA TYR A 19 7.00 -11.52 -20.82
C TYR A 19 7.11 -11.61 -19.30
N GLU A 20 6.65 -12.72 -18.72
CA GLU A 20 6.74 -13.02 -17.27
C GLU A 20 6.30 -11.88 -16.34
N LYS A 21 5.17 -11.24 -16.66
CA LYS A 21 4.58 -10.16 -15.85
C LYS A 21 3.35 -10.64 -15.09
N HIS A 22 3.01 -9.96 -14.00
CA HIS A 22 1.84 -10.26 -13.18
C HIS A 22 0.60 -9.54 -13.72
N LEU A 23 0.20 -9.89 -14.95
CA LEU A 23 -0.82 -9.16 -15.73
C LEU A 23 -2.22 -9.13 -15.08
N LEU A 24 -2.46 -10.00 -14.12
CA LEU A 24 -3.71 -10.08 -13.36
C LEU A 24 -3.58 -9.52 -11.93
N SER A 25 -2.44 -8.90 -11.62
CA SER A 25 -2.18 -8.24 -10.33
C SER A 25 -2.66 -6.80 -10.41
N MET A 26 -3.69 -6.48 -9.64
CA MET A 26 -4.24 -5.12 -9.54
C MET A 26 -3.56 -4.34 -8.42
N LYS A 27 -3.49 -3.02 -8.59
CA LYS A 27 -3.24 -2.06 -7.51
C LYS A 27 -4.32 -2.21 -6.42
N ASP A 28 -4.01 -1.75 -5.22
CA ASP A 28 -4.94 -1.82 -4.10
C ASP A 28 -6.03 -0.73 -4.29
N ASN A 29 -7.28 -1.12 -4.07
CA ASN A 29 -8.42 -0.22 -4.23
C ASN A 29 -8.48 0.75 -3.05
N ASP A 30 -8.19 2.03 -3.31
CA ASP A 30 -8.20 3.10 -2.32
C ASP A 30 -9.29 4.11 -2.67
N GLN A 31 -10.23 4.29 -1.74
CA GLN A 31 -11.37 5.20 -1.88
C GLN A 31 -11.30 6.37 -0.91
N THR A 32 -10.14 6.62 -0.29
CA THR A 32 -9.92 7.73 0.64
C THR A 32 -10.44 9.06 0.07
N ALA A 33 -10.10 9.37 -1.17
CA ALA A 33 -10.49 10.62 -1.84
C ALA A 33 -11.97 10.67 -2.26
N ASN A 34 -12.68 9.53 -2.26
CA ASN A 34 -14.05 9.42 -2.75
C ASN A 34 -15.07 9.20 -1.62
N LEU A 35 -14.65 9.17 -0.35
CA LEU A 35 -15.52 8.84 0.79
C LEU A 35 -16.77 9.73 0.84
N GLY A 36 -16.62 11.05 0.69
CA GLY A 36 -17.75 11.98 0.68
C GLY A 36 -18.75 11.68 -0.43
N ALA A 37 -18.27 11.58 -1.68
CA ALA A 37 -19.12 11.28 -2.85
C ALA A 37 -19.83 9.92 -2.73
N LEU A 38 -19.15 8.90 -2.18
CA LEU A 38 -19.75 7.60 -1.94
C LEU A 38 -20.84 7.66 -0.86
N ILE A 39 -20.64 8.45 0.21
CA ILE A 39 -21.65 8.68 1.24
C ILE A 39 -22.87 9.40 0.64
N ASP A 40 -22.66 10.40 -0.20
CA ASP A 40 -23.75 11.14 -0.86
C ASP A 40 -24.54 10.25 -1.83
N ALA A 41 -23.87 9.30 -2.48
CA ALA A 41 -24.50 8.27 -3.30
C ALA A 41 -25.30 7.21 -2.49
N GLY A 42 -25.35 7.33 -1.16
CA GLY A 42 -26.12 6.44 -0.28
C GLY A 42 -25.31 5.28 0.30
N VAL A 43 -23.99 5.22 0.09
CA VAL A 43 -23.14 4.20 0.73
C VAL A 43 -23.07 4.45 2.24
N ARG A 44 -23.30 3.41 3.03
CA ARG A 44 -23.26 3.48 4.51
C ARG A 44 -22.31 2.45 5.15
N SER A 45 -21.79 1.51 4.36
CA SER A 45 -20.87 0.48 4.82
C SER A 45 -19.66 0.42 3.90
N PHE A 46 -18.49 0.66 4.48
CA PHE A 46 -17.19 0.54 3.82
C PHE A 46 -16.50 -0.72 4.34
N LYS A 47 -15.96 -1.53 3.44
CA LYS A 47 -15.31 -2.80 3.78
C LYS A 47 -13.82 -2.68 3.47
N ILE A 48 -13.00 -3.13 4.41
CA ILE A 48 -11.55 -3.26 4.25
C ILE A 48 -11.24 -4.72 3.95
N GLU A 49 -10.45 -4.99 2.91
CA GLU A 49 -9.90 -6.32 2.67
C GLU A 49 -8.66 -6.52 3.57
N GLY A 50 -8.71 -7.55 4.42
CA GLY A 50 -7.62 -7.91 5.32
C GLY A 50 -7.20 -9.39 5.31
N ARG A 51 -7.63 -10.20 4.33
CA ARG A 51 -7.35 -11.66 4.35
C ARG A 51 -5.85 -11.89 4.20
N TYR A 52 -5.27 -12.65 5.13
CA TYR A 52 -3.83 -12.93 5.20
C TYR A 52 -2.96 -11.68 5.42
N LYS A 53 -3.53 -10.59 5.94
CA LYS A 53 -2.78 -9.40 6.34
C LYS A 53 -2.37 -9.50 7.79
N ASP A 54 -1.22 -8.92 8.12
CA ASP A 54 -0.72 -8.88 9.48
C ASP A 54 -1.49 -7.85 10.34
N MET A 55 -1.21 -7.89 11.64
CA MET A 55 -1.82 -6.97 12.61
C MET A 55 -1.50 -5.50 12.29
N SER A 56 -0.30 -5.21 11.79
CA SER A 56 0.14 -3.83 11.50
C SER A 56 -0.68 -3.23 10.37
N TYR A 57 -0.89 -3.97 9.28
CA TYR A 57 -1.76 -3.57 8.17
C TYR A 57 -3.19 -3.33 8.65
N VAL A 58 -3.77 -4.27 9.41
CA VAL A 58 -5.17 -4.14 9.85
C VAL A 58 -5.35 -2.93 10.75
N LYS A 59 -4.45 -2.68 11.70
CA LYS A 59 -4.48 -1.48 12.55
C LYS A 59 -4.36 -0.20 11.71
N ASN A 60 -3.40 -0.16 10.79
CA ASN A 60 -3.10 1.00 9.98
C ASN A 60 -4.25 1.41 9.07
N ILE A 61 -4.76 0.49 8.25
CA ILE A 61 -5.86 0.78 7.31
C ILE A 61 -7.16 1.09 8.05
N THR A 62 -7.46 0.37 9.14
CA THR A 62 -8.66 0.64 9.92
C THR A 62 -8.61 2.01 10.59
N ALA A 63 -7.46 2.38 11.18
CA ALA A 63 -7.27 3.70 11.79
C ALA A 63 -7.39 4.83 10.75
N HIS A 64 -6.76 4.68 9.58
CA HIS A 64 -6.85 5.64 8.47
C HIS A 64 -8.30 5.93 8.10
N TYR A 65 -9.06 4.90 7.71
CA TYR A 65 -10.45 5.07 7.30
C TYR A 65 -11.36 5.52 8.44
N ARG A 66 -11.09 5.13 9.69
CA ARG A 66 -11.86 5.59 10.84
C ARG A 66 -11.69 7.08 11.09
N GLN A 67 -10.45 7.59 11.03
CA GLN A 67 -10.15 9.02 11.17
C GLN A 67 -10.85 9.84 10.07
N MET A 68 -10.76 9.39 8.81
CA MET A 68 -11.42 10.06 7.69
C MET A 68 -12.95 10.10 7.83
N LEU A 69 -13.56 8.97 8.21
CA LEU A 69 -15.01 8.88 8.37
C LEU A 69 -15.50 9.65 9.62
N ASP A 70 -14.72 9.68 10.70
CA ASP A 70 -15.07 10.47 11.90
C ASP A 70 -15.06 11.97 11.58
N ALA A 71 -14.04 12.46 10.86
CA ALA A 71 -13.99 13.86 10.41
C ALA A 71 -15.22 14.23 9.56
N ILE A 72 -15.59 13.39 8.59
CA ILE A 72 -16.79 13.62 7.75
C ILE A 72 -18.07 13.66 8.59
N ILE A 73 -18.22 12.80 9.60
CA ILE A 73 -19.39 12.77 10.47
C ILE A 73 -19.43 14.02 11.37
N GLU A 74 -18.30 14.47 11.90
CA GLU A 74 -18.21 15.67 12.74
C GLU A 74 -18.55 16.95 11.96
N GLU A 75 -18.20 17.01 10.68
CA GLU A 75 -18.53 18.14 9.79
C GLU A 75 -20.00 18.16 9.33
N ARG A 76 -20.72 17.03 9.47
CA ARG A 76 -22.05 16.83 8.88
C ARG A 76 -23.13 16.48 9.91
N GLY A 77 -24.04 17.42 10.14
CA GLY A 77 -25.18 17.21 11.05
C GLY A 77 -26.22 16.18 10.60
N ASP A 78 -26.20 15.74 9.34
CA ASP A 78 -27.10 14.71 8.80
C ASP A 78 -26.58 13.27 8.97
N LEU A 79 -25.36 13.11 9.50
CA LEU A 79 -24.73 11.82 9.71
C LEU A 79 -24.58 11.50 11.20
N ALA A 80 -24.58 10.21 11.52
CA ALA A 80 -24.31 9.72 12.86
C ALA A 80 -23.53 8.40 12.82
N ARG A 81 -22.73 8.15 13.86
CA ARG A 81 -22.04 6.87 14.04
C ARG A 81 -23.07 5.77 14.30
N ALA A 82 -22.94 4.64 13.61
CA ALA A 82 -23.72 3.45 13.91
C ALA A 82 -23.29 2.76 15.23
N SER A 83 -22.06 3.02 15.67
CA SER A 83 -21.47 2.46 16.89
C SER A 83 -21.45 3.47 18.04
N SER A 84 -21.65 3.02 19.28
CA SER A 84 -21.50 3.81 20.50
C SER A 84 -20.06 3.90 21.04
N GLY A 85 -19.13 3.07 20.51
CA GLY A 85 -17.76 2.99 20.98
C GLY A 85 -16.87 4.16 20.52
N ARG A 86 -15.83 4.45 21.31
CA ARG A 86 -14.74 5.38 20.98
C ARG A 86 -13.44 4.59 20.77
N THR A 87 -12.56 5.13 19.95
CA THR A 87 -11.25 4.52 19.67
C THR A 87 -10.21 5.63 19.67
N GLU A 88 -9.06 5.36 20.25
CA GLU A 88 -7.91 6.25 20.25
C GLU A 88 -6.75 5.58 19.52
N HIS A 89 -5.94 6.37 18.84
CA HIS A 89 -4.82 5.91 18.04
C HIS A 89 -3.54 6.56 18.57
N PHE A 90 -2.57 5.74 18.95
CA PHE A 90 -1.25 6.20 19.46
C PHE A 90 -0.19 6.20 18.35
N PHE A 91 -0.62 6.29 17.10
CA PHE A 91 0.22 6.35 15.91
C PHE A 91 -0.50 7.11 14.80
N VAL A 92 0.25 7.65 13.84
CA VAL A 92 -0.30 8.26 12.63
C VAL A 92 -0.41 7.19 11.56
N PRO A 93 -1.63 6.84 11.09
CA PRO A 93 -1.76 5.85 10.04
C PRO A 93 -1.23 6.38 8.70
N SER A 94 -0.63 5.49 7.91
CA SER A 94 -0.13 5.78 6.56
C SER A 94 -0.36 4.55 5.67
N THR A 95 -1.33 4.62 4.77
CA THR A 95 -1.73 3.51 3.87
C THR A 95 -0.55 2.97 3.06
N GLU A 96 0.37 3.86 2.69
CA GLU A 96 1.57 3.59 1.90
C GLU A 96 2.68 2.82 2.67
N LYS A 97 2.68 2.87 4.01
CA LYS A 97 3.75 2.26 4.85
C LYS A 97 3.46 0.83 5.31
N THR A 98 2.26 0.32 5.05
CA THR A 98 1.93 -1.11 5.19
C THR A 98 1.79 -1.73 3.82
N PHE A 99 1.49 -3.05 3.73
CA PHE A 99 1.33 -3.71 2.42
C PHE A 99 0.53 -2.85 1.44
N HIS A 100 1.20 -2.37 0.38
CA HIS A 100 0.61 -1.46 -0.60
C HIS A 100 1.23 -1.68 -1.98
N ARG A 101 0.41 -1.97 -3.00
CA ARG A 101 0.91 -2.23 -4.38
C ARG A 101 0.59 -1.10 -5.33
N GLY A 102 0.62 0.13 -4.84
CA GLY A 102 0.07 1.28 -5.52
C GLY A 102 -1.45 1.36 -5.32
N SER A 103 -1.97 2.58 -5.42
CA SER A 103 -3.38 2.89 -5.23
C SER A 103 -4.11 3.00 -6.56
N THR A 104 -5.38 2.60 -6.57
CA THR A 104 -6.33 2.92 -7.64
C THR A 104 -7.71 3.16 -7.05
N ASP A 105 -8.42 4.18 -7.55
CA ASP A 105 -9.86 4.33 -7.33
C ASP A 105 -10.68 3.42 -8.26
N TYR A 106 -9.99 2.57 -9.01
CA TYR A 106 -10.49 1.74 -10.08
C TYR A 106 -11.21 2.58 -11.13
N PHE A 107 -12.54 2.47 -11.23
CA PHE A 107 -13.36 3.20 -12.20
C PHE A 107 -14.45 4.05 -11.56
N VAL A 108 -14.29 4.42 -10.28
CA VAL A 108 -15.30 5.25 -9.57
C VAL A 108 -15.48 6.60 -10.26
N ASN A 109 -14.39 7.21 -10.76
CA ASN A 109 -14.44 8.49 -11.46
C ASN A 109 -14.41 8.34 -12.99
N ALA A 110 -13.48 7.52 -13.50
CA ALA A 110 -13.31 7.26 -14.93
C ALA A 110 -12.45 6.02 -15.17
N ARG A 111 -12.42 5.50 -16.40
CA ARG A 111 -11.49 4.43 -16.78
C ARG A 111 -10.06 4.96 -16.89
N LYS A 112 -9.14 4.29 -16.18
CA LYS A 112 -7.69 4.58 -16.21
C LYS A 112 -6.94 3.34 -16.72
N GLY A 113 -5.85 3.56 -17.46
CA GLY A 113 -4.99 2.47 -17.94
C GLY A 113 -4.07 1.90 -16.84
N ASP A 114 -3.63 2.75 -15.91
CA ASP A 114 -2.64 2.42 -14.89
C ASP A 114 -3.28 1.93 -13.57
N ILE A 115 -4.01 0.81 -13.67
CA ILE A 115 -4.72 0.17 -12.54
C ILE A 115 -4.05 -1.14 -12.07
N GLY A 116 -3.02 -1.59 -12.79
CA GLY A 116 -2.31 -2.83 -12.55
C GLY A 116 -0.99 -2.63 -11.79
N ALA A 117 -0.61 -3.64 -11.00
CA ALA A 117 0.69 -3.77 -10.36
C ALA A 117 1.46 -4.92 -11.04
N PHE A 118 1.81 -4.73 -12.32
CA PHE A 118 2.29 -5.81 -13.19
C PHE A 118 3.74 -6.23 -12.95
N ASP A 119 4.55 -5.33 -12.36
CA ASP A 119 5.96 -5.57 -12.12
C ASP A 119 6.22 -6.48 -10.92
N SER A 120 5.41 -6.35 -9.86
CA SER A 120 5.52 -7.19 -8.68
C SER A 120 4.17 -7.34 -7.98
N PRO A 121 3.78 -8.56 -7.59
CA PRO A 121 2.60 -8.80 -6.76
C PRO A 121 2.91 -8.63 -5.28
N LYS A 122 4.18 -8.34 -4.93
CA LYS A 122 4.67 -8.17 -3.56
C LYS A 122 4.64 -6.70 -3.18
N PHE A 123 4.53 -6.44 -1.87
CA PHE A 123 4.82 -5.13 -1.33
C PHE A 123 6.32 -4.86 -1.42
N ILE A 124 6.72 -3.83 -2.16
CA ILE A 124 8.12 -3.42 -2.31
C ILE A 124 8.54 -2.33 -1.32
N GLY A 125 7.57 -1.68 -0.66
CA GLY A 125 7.81 -0.55 0.23
C GLY A 125 7.86 0.79 -0.51
N LEU A 126 7.99 1.87 0.26
CA LEU A 126 8.28 3.20 -0.25
C LEU A 126 9.79 3.35 -0.51
N PRO A 127 10.22 4.06 -1.57
CA PRO A 127 11.61 4.45 -1.72
C PRO A 127 12.02 5.37 -0.56
N VAL A 128 13.00 4.94 0.25
CA VAL A 128 13.50 5.72 1.40
C VAL A 128 14.95 6.17 1.24
N GLY A 129 15.63 5.71 0.18
CA GLY A 129 17.04 6.02 -0.04
C GLY A 129 17.74 5.07 -1.01
N GLU A 130 19.06 5.20 -1.08
CA GLU A 130 19.96 4.40 -1.92
C GLU A 130 21.05 3.75 -1.06
N VAL A 131 21.43 2.51 -1.42
CA VAL A 131 22.58 1.83 -0.82
C VAL A 131 23.85 2.38 -1.45
N LEU A 132 24.71 2.98 -0.63
CA LEU A 132 26.00 3.54 -1.05
C LEU A 132 27.10 2.47 -1.00
N LYS A 133 27.07 1.63 0.04
CA LYS A 133 28.10 0.61 0.27
C LYS A 133 27.52 -0.59 1.01
N VAL A 134 28.00 -1.77 0.64
CA VAL A 134 27.72 -3.03 1.33
C VAL A 134 28.99 -3.47 2.06
N ALA A 135 28.93 -3.51 3.38
CA ALA A 135 29.98 -4.07 4.22
C ALA A 135 29.62 -5.51 4.64
N LYS A 136 30.46 -6.11 5.49
CA LYS A 136 30.26 -7.49 5.97
C LYS A 136 29.02 -7.63 6.85
N ASP A 137 28.70 -6.60 7.64
CA ASP A 137 27.72 -6.61 8.72
C ASP A 137 26.76 -5.41 8.71
N HIS A 138 26.96 -4.44 7.80
CA HIS A 138 26.12 -3.26 7.67
C HIS A 138 26.01 -2.78 6.22
N LEU A 139 25.06 -1.87 6.01
CA LEU A 139 24.86 -1.13 4.76
C LEU A 139 25.03 0.35 5.07
N ASP A 140 25.85 1.04 4.28
CA ASP A 140 25.85 2.51 4.28
C ASP A 140 24.77 2.96 3.29
N VAL A 141 23.87 3.83 3.72
CA VAL A 141 22.73 4.29 2.94
C VAL A 141 22.62 5.80 2.96
N ALA A 142 22.27 6.39 1.82
CA ALA A 142 21.79 7.76 1.75
C ALA A 142 20.26 7.73 1.81
N VAL A 143 19.66 8.29 2.86
CA VAL A 143 18.20 8.23 3.07
C VAL A 143 17.56 9.60 2.98
N THR A 144 16.34 9.63 2.45
CA THR A 144 15.48 10.83 2.38
C THR A 144 14.50 10.90 3.53
N GLU A 145 14.26 9.78 4.21
CA GLU A 145 13.43 9.68 5.41
C GLU A 145 14.25 9.15 6.60
N PRO A 146 13.92 9.56 7.85
CA PRO A 146 14.55 8.97 9.02
C PRO A 146 14.18 7.50 9.14
N LEU A 147 15.19 6.67 9.39
CA LEU A 147 15.03 5.25 9.68
C LEU A 147 15.08 5.01 11.19
N ALA A 148 14.39 3.97 11.65
CA ALA A 148 14.35 3.55 13.05
C ALA A 148 14.76 2.08 13.23
N ASN A 149 15.25 1.78 14.43
CA ASN A 149 15.50 0.39 14.82
C ASN A 149 14.22 -0.44 14.69
N GLY A 150 14.33 -1.58 14.02
CA GLY A 150 13.23 -2.51 13.81
C GLY A 150 12.46 -2.30 12.51
N ASP A 151 12.77 -1.27 11.71
CA ASP A 151 12.16 -1.05 10.40
C ASP A 151 12.36 -2.25 9.47
N GLY A 152 11.30 -2.60 8.74
CA GLY A 152 11.36 -3.57 7.65
C GLY A 152 11.78 -2.86 6.37
N LEU A 153 12.95 -3.20 5.85
CA LEU A 153 13.52 -2.60 4.66
C LEU A 153 13.57 -3.63 3.53
N ASN A 154 13.43 -3.14 2.30
CA ASN A 154 13.65 -3.93 1.10
C ASN A 154 14.79 -3.30 0.29
N VAL A 155 15.66 -4.13 -0.27
CA VAL A 155 16.66 -3.70 -1.25
C VAL A 155 16.33 -4.37 -2.59
N LEU A 156 16.27 -3.55 -3.63
CA LEU A 156 16.11 -4.01 -5.00
C LEU A 156 17.50 -4.33 -5.58
N ILE A 157 17.79 -5.62 -5.77
CA ILE A 157 19.01 -6.11 -6.41
C ILE A 157 18.65 -6.54 -7.83
N LYS A 158 18.94 -5.69 -8.81
CA LYS A 158 18.50 -5.87 -10.21
C LYS A 158 16.96 -5.97 -10.31
N ARG A 159 16.42 -7.19 -10.36
CA ARG A 159 14.97 -7.47 -10.45
C ARG A 159 14.44 -8.25 -9.25
N GLU A 160 15.28 -8.50 -8.26
CA GLU A 160 14.93 -9.23 -7.04
C GLU A 160 14.81 -8.27 -5.86
N VAL A 161 13.73 -8.42 -5.10
CA VAL A 161 13.49 -7.67 -3.89
C VAL A 161 13.85 -8.55 -2.70
N VAL A 162 14.85 -8.12 -1.93
CA VAL A 162 15.30 -8.80 -0.71
C VAL A 162 14.87 -7.97 0.50
N GLY A 163 14.01 -8.54 1.33
CA GLY A 163 13.53 -7.91 2.57
C GLY A 163 14.36 -8.33 3.77
N PHE A 164 14.65 -7.38 4.66
CA PHE A 164 15.29 -7.62 5.94
C PHE A 164 14.76 -6.65 7.01
N ARG A 165 15.08 -6.92 8.26
CA ARG A 165 14.78 -6.04 9.38
C ARG A 165 16.05 -5.32 9.82
N ALA A 166 16.01 -3.99 9.93
CA ALA A 166 17.11 -3.22 10.47
C ALA A 166 17.18 -3.44 12.00
N ASN A 167 18.26 -4.07 12.48
CA ASN A 167 18.44 -4.28 13.92
C ASN A 167 18.87 -2.99 14.62
N THR A 168 19.84 -2.30 14.03
CA THR A 168 20.38 -1.02 14.50
C THR A 168 20.46 -0.07 13.31
N VAL A 169 20.05 1.17 13.53
CA VAL A 169 20.18 2.30 12.62
C VAL A 169 20.98 3.37 13.33
N GLU A 170 22.10 3.75 12.75
CA GLU A 170 22.98 4.80 13.28
C GLU A 170 23.11 5.89 12.23
N LYS A 171 22.86 7.15 12.62
CA LYS A 171 23.09 8.28 11.74
C LYS A 171 24.59 8.59 11.70
N THR A 172 25.21 8.39 10.55
CA THR A 172 26.61 8.73 10.31
C THR A 172 26.68 10.01 9.49
N GLY A 173 27.06 11.13 10.12
CA GLY A 173 27.06 12.47 9.51
C GLY A 173 25.69 13.14 9.60
#